data_AF-A0A7U5JVV5-F1
#
_entry.id   AF-A0A7U5JVV5-F1
#
_cell.length_a   1.000
_cell.length_b   1.000
_cell.length_c   1.000
_cell.angle_alpha   90.00
_cell.angle_beta   90.00
_cell.angle_gamma   90.00
#
_symmetry.space_group_name_H-M   'P 1'
#
loop_
_entity.id
_entity.type
_entity.pdbx_description
1 polymer ?
#
loop_
_entity_poly.entity_id
_entity_poly.type
_entity_poly.pdbx_seq_one_letter_code
_entity_poly.pdbx_strand_id
1 'polypeptide(L)'
;MAKKTAVQQMESLFQQTESIREQFTVALENAENEVAELIEAIEEGEKHLQDIYKNYVLNIVSLDAYQSEKKLLDDKKAILHVAEKKVADIDELMKGELSEVYSEAYSLLIGDFSKEERQIVADRKKAMLKAKHDYLKAVRSIGEEVISVQNNRVWMSVLEVELGLKSYNYTSAVKPEQFLSNSYDSTVGAEISVDEFNGAYAGKFDYKLLNEIE
;
A
#
# COMPACT_ATOMS: atom_id res chain seq x y z
N MET A 1 -8.09 -22.16 18.33
CA MET A 1 -7.35 -21.17 17.52
C MET A 1 -8.32 -20.04 17.21
N ALA A 2 -7.92 -18.77 17.37
CA ALA A 2 -8.78 -17.64 17.04
C ALA A 2 -9.06 -17.64 15.52
N LYS A 3 -10.33 -17.46 15.13
CA LYS A 3 -10.72 -17.36 13.73
C LYS A 3 -10.12 -16.07 13.15
N LYS A 4 -9.41 -16.15 12.01
CA LYS A 4 -8.90 -14.97 11.30
C LYS A 4 -10.05 -14.02 10.97
N THR A 5 -9.82 -12.72 11.06
CA THR A 5 -10.83 -11.71 10.68
C THR A 5 -10.94 -11.60 9.15
N ALA A 6 -12.01 -10.98 8.64
CA ALA A 6 -12.23 -10.86 7.20
C ALA A 6 -11.15 -9.99 6.54
N VAL A 7 -10.65 -8.96 7.25
CA VAL A 7 -9.50 -8.15 6.82
C VAL A 7 -8.23 -8.99 6.70
N GLN A 8 -7.94 -9.82 7.72
CA GLN A 8 -6.78 -10.72 7.70
C GLN A 8 -6.88 -11.82 6.63
N GLN A 9 -8.09 -12.28 6.35
CA GLN A 9 -8.35 -13.24 5.27
C GLN A 9 -8.13 -12.59 3.90
N MET A 10 -8.59 -11.35 3.69
CA MET A 10 -8.36 -10.60 2.46
C MET A 10 -6.86 -10.36 2.21
N GLU A 11 -6.09 -10.04 3.24
CA GLU A 11 -4.63 -9.90 3.16
C GLU A 11 -3.95 -11.23 2.79
N SER A 12 -4.43 -12.35 3.33
CA SER A 12 -3.93 -13.68 2.97
C SER A 12 -4.20 -14.01 1.50
N LEU A 13 -5.38 -13.67 0.98
CA LEU A 13 -5.70 -13.86 -0.45
C LEU A 13 -4.84 -12.95 -1.34
N PHE A 14 -4.56 -11.72 -0.90
CA PHE A 14 -3.62 -10.85 -1.61
C PHE A 14 -2.22 -11.47 -1.71
N GLN A 15 -1.67 -11.98 -0.60
CA GLN A 15 -0.38 -12.68 -0.61
C GLN A 15 -0.40 -13.93 -1.50
N GLN A 16 -1.52 -14.65 -1.54
CA GLN A 16 -1.71 -15.78 -2.44
C GLN A 16 -1.66 -15.35 -3.92
N THR A 17 -2.29 -14.22 -4.29
CA THR A 17 -2.19 -13.70 -5.68
C THR A 17 -0.76 -13.36 -6.08
N GLU A 18 0.04 -12.79 -5.17
CA GLU A 18 1.45 -12.50 -5.43
C GLU A 18 2.26 -13.79 -5.62
N SER A 19 2.02 -14.80 -4.77
CA SER A 19 2.69 -16.10 -4.90
C SER A 19 2.33 -16.81 -6.20
N ILE A 20 1.07 -16.76 -6.64
CA ILE A 20 0.64 -17.29 -7.94
C ILE A 20 1.41 -16.60 -9.07
N ARG A 21 1.44 -15.26 -9.08
CA ARG A 21 2.16 -14.50 -10.11
C ARG A 21 3.65 -14.87 -10.17
N GLU A 22 4.30 -14.98 -9.03
CA GLU A 22 5.71 -15.35 -8.95
C GLU A 22 5.95 -16.77 -9.50
N GLN A 23 5.15 -17.75 -9.08
CA GLN A 23 5.27 -19.14 -9.56
C GLN A 23 5.07 -19.24 -11.08
N PHE A 24 4.06 -18.56 -11.63
CA PHE A 24 3.79 -18.60 -13.07
C PHE A 24 4.83 -17.81 -13.88
N THR A 25 5.40 -16.73 -13.34
CA THR A 25 6.52 -16.00 -13.97
C THR A 25 7.75 -16.91 -14.09
N VAL A 26 8.12 -17.59 -13.00
CA VAL A 26 9.24 -18.54 -13.01
C VAL A 26 8.95 -19.72 -13.95
N ALA A 27 7.72 -20.22 -13.97
CA ALA A 27 7.33 -21.29 -14.89
C ALA A 27 7.43 -20.86 -16.36
N LEU A 28 7.06 -19.61 -16.67
CA LEU A 28 7.15 -19.04 -18.02
C LEU A 28 8.61 -18.92 -18.47
N GLU A 29 9.47 -18.30 -17.66
CA GLU A 29 10.90 -18.16 -17.97
C GLU A 29 11.56 -19.53 -18.21
N ASN A 30 11.24 -20.53 -17.39
CA ASN A 30 11.77 -21.88 -17.57
C ASN A 30 11.24 -22.54 -18.85
N ALA A 31 9.96 -22.35 -19.19
CA ALA A 31 9.38 -22.91 -20.40
C ALA A 31 9.93 -22.24 -21.67
N GLU A 32 10.17 -20.93 -21.64
CA GLU A 32 10.81 -20.20 -22.75
C GLU A 32 12.26 -20.64 -22.95
N ASN A 33 13.02 -20.85 -21.87
CA ASN A 33 14.37 -21.40 -21.93
C ASN A 33 14.37 -22.82 -22.51
N GLU A 34 13.46 -23.69 -22.08
CA GLU A 34 13.29 -25.05 -22.61
C GLU A 34 13.01 -25.04 -24.13
N VAL A 35 12.16 -24.12 -24.59
CA VAL A 35 11.87 -23.91 -26.02
C VAL A 35 13.14 -23.45 -26.77
N ALA A 36 13.88 -22.50 -26.22
CA ALA A 36 15.11 -21.99 -26.85
C ALA A 36 16.18 -23.08 -27.00
N GLU A 37 16.41 -23.89 -25.95
CA GLU A 37 17.34 -25.02 -25.97
C GLU A 37 16.93 -26.08 -27.01
N LEU A 38 15.63 -26.36 -27.13
CA LEU A 38 15.11 -27.31 -28.12
C LEU A 38 15.28 -26.80 -29.56
N ILE A 39 15.06 -25.49 -29.79
CA ILE A 39 15.29 -24.88 -31.11
C ILE A 39 16.75 -25.03 -31.52
N GLU A 40 17.71 -24.69 -30.65
CA GLU A 40 19.14 -24.84 -30.93
C GLU A 40 19.51 -26.30 -31.21
N ALA A 41 19.03 -27.22 -30.37
CA ALA A 41 19.29 -28.66 -30.52
C ALA A 41 18.67 -29.27 -31.79
N ILE A 42 17.56 -28.69 -32.31
CA ILE A 42 16.94 -29.08 -33.58
C ILE A 42 17.75 -28.55 -34.75
N GLU A 43 18.22 -27.29 -34.71
CA GLU A 43 19.07 -26.72 -35.76
C GLU A 43 20.39 -27.49 -35.91
N GLU A 44 21.02 -27.87 -34.80
CA GLU A 44 22.21 -28.72 -34.82
C GLU A 44 21.89 -30.13 -35.36
N GLY A 45 20.77 -30.71 -34.93
CA GLY A 45 20.30 -32.01 -35.40
C GLY A 45 19.99 -32.02 -36.89
N GLU A 46 19.44 -30.93 -37.45
CA GLU A 46 19.19 -30.77 -38.89
C GLU A 46 20.49 -30.76 -39.69
N LYS A 47 21.52 -30.02 -39.24
CA LYS A 47 22.85 -30.02 -39.85
C LYS A 47 23.46 -31.42 -39.82
N HIS A 48 23.41 -32.08 -38.67
CA HIS A 48 23.94 -33.44 -38.52
C HIS A 48 23.24 -34.46 -39.42
N LEU A 49 21.90 -34.39 -39.50
CA LEU A 49 21.11 -35.26 -40.36
C LEU A 49 21.43 -35.06 -41.83
N GLN A 50 21.70 -33.82 -42.25
CA GLN A 50 22.12 -33.51 -43.62
C GLN A 50 23.47 -34.14 -43.96
N ASP A 51 24.42 -34.12 -43.03
CA ASP A 51 25.72 -34.78 -43.19
C ASP A 51 25.59 -36.31 -43.24
N ILE A 52 24.76 -36.90 -42.37
CA ILE A 52 24.48 -38.34 -42.42
C ILE A 52 23.78 -38.72 -43.72
N TYR A 53 22.82 -37.91 -44.19
CA TYR A 53 22.16 -38.15 -45.46
C TYR A 53 23.16 -38.14 -46.63
N LYS A 54 24.09 -37.17 -46.65
CA LYS A 54 25.18 -37.15 -47.64
C LYS A 54 26.02 -38.42 -47.57
N ASN A 55 26.42 -38.84 -46.37
CA ASN A 55 27.21 -40.05 -46.18
C ASN A 55 26.43 -41.33 -46.57
N TYR A 56 25.13 -41.37 -46.30
CA TYR A 56 24.23 -42.44 -46.74
C TYR A 56 24.15 -42.52 -48.27
N VAL A 57 23.96 -41.40 -48.98
CA VAL A 57 23.96 -41.34 -50.45
C VAL A 57 25.30 -41.82 -51.03
N LEU A 58 26.40 -41.56 -50.34
CA LEU A 58 27.73 -42.04 -50.71
C LEU A 58 28.00 -43.51 -50.30
N ASN A 59 26.99 -44.23 -49.78
CA ASN A 59 27.09 -45.60 -49.24
C ASN A 59 28.13 -45.76 -48.11
N ILE A 60 28.44 -44.69 -47.38
CA ILE A 60 29.37 -44.70 -46.23
C ILE A 60 28.64 -45.15 -44.95
N VAL A 61 27.35 -44.82 -44.82
CA VAL A 61 26.49 -45.22 -43.68
C VAL A 61 25.28 -46.00 -44.17
N SER A 62 24.72 -46.88 -43.33
CA SER A 62 23.53 -47.66 -43.65
C SER A 62 22.24 -46.81 -43.62
N LEU A 63 21.20 -47.30 -44.29
CA LEU A 63 19.86 -46.72 -44.24
C LEU A 63 19.33 -46.66 -42.79
N ASP A 64 19.58 -47.70 -42.00
CA ASP A 64 19.13 -47.80 -40.61
C ASP A 64 19.72 -46.69 -39.73
N ALA A 65 20.99 -46.33 -39.96
CA ALA A 65 21.64 -45.24 -39.24
C ALA A 65 21.00 -43.88 -39.58
N TYR A 66 20.74 -43.62 -40.86
CA TYR A 66 20.03 -42.41 -41.30
C TYR A 66 18.61 -42.34 -40.73
N GLN A 67 17.85 -43.44 -40.77
CA GLN A 67 16.49 -43.47 -40.25
C GLN A 67 16.43 -43.28 -38.73
N SER A 68 17.42 -43.81 -38.01
CA SER A 68 17.51 -43.64 -36.55
C SER A 68 17.70 -42.16 -36.18
N GLU A 69 18.61 -41.46 -36.85
CA GLU A 69 18.86 -40.05 -36.58
C GLU A 69 17.73 -39.14 -37.05
N LYS A 70 17.09 -39.48 -38.17
CA LYS A 70 15.88 -38.80 -38.61
C LYS A 70 14.78 -38.89 -37.56
N LYS A 71 14.58 -40.08 -36.98
CA LYS A 71 13.56 -40.29 -35.95
C LYS A 71 13.86 -39.49 -34.69
N LEU A 72 15.12 -39.45 -34.24
CA LEU A 72 15.52 -38.63 -33.08
C LEU A 72 15.23 -37.15 -33.31
N LEU A 73 15.47 -36.63 -34.52
CA LEU A 73 15.14 -35.27 -34.88
C LEU A 73 13.62 -35.01 -34.91
N ASP A 74 12.85 -35.93 -35.50
CA ASP A 74 11.39 -35.83 -35.56
C ASP A 74 10.78 -35.85 -34.14
N ASP A 75 11.31 -36.69 -33.24
CA ASP A 75 10.91 -36.74 -31.83
C ASP A 75 11.21 -35.40 -31.12
N LYS A 76 12.37 -34.79 -31.35
CA LYS A 76 12.69 -33.45 -30.80
C LYS A 76 11.74 -32.37 -31.30
N LYS A 77 11.38 -32.38 -32.59
CA LYS A 77 10.40 -31.45 -33.16
C LYS A 77 9.00 -31.61 -32.55
N ALA A 78 8.60 -32.85 -32.28
CA ALA A 78 7.35 -33.12 -31.58
C ALA A 78 7.37 -32.59 -30.14
N ILE A 79 8.51 -32.74 -29.42
CA ILE A 79 8.69 -32.19 -28.08
C ILE A 79 8.65 -30.65 -28.10
N LEU A 80 9.30 -30.00 -29.07
CA LEU A 80 9.26 -28.54 -29.23
C LEU A 80 7.82 -28.03 -29.33
N HIS A 81 6.99 -28.67 -30.14
CA HIS A 81 5.59 -28.26 -30.27
C HIS A 81 4.81 -28.33 -28.95
N VAL A 82 5.10 -29.34 -28.12
CA VAL A 82 4.50 -29.46 -26.78
C VAL A 82 5.03 -28.37 -25.85
N ALA A 83 6.32 -28.04 -25.91
CA ALA A 83 6.93 -26.99 -25.11
C ALA A 83 6.41 -25.59 -25.49
N GLU A 84 6.24 -25.29 -26.78
CA GLU A 84 5.61 -24.05 -27.26
C GLU A 84 4.16 -23.93 -26.77
N LYS A 85 3.41 -25.04 -26.80
CA LYS A 85 2.06 -25.07 -26.25
C LYS A 85 2.05 -24.82 -24.74
N LYS A 86 2.99 -25.40 -24.00
CA LYS A 86 3.16 -25.15 -22.55
C LYS A 86 3.36 -23.66 -22.27
N VAL A 87 4.19 -22.95 -23.05
CA VAL A 87 4.36 -21.49 -22.93
C VAL A 87 3.02 -20.75 -23.13
N ALA A 88 2.24 -21.13 -24.15
CA ALA A 88 0.94 -20.52 -24.42
C ALA A 88 -0.10 -20.79 -23.31
N ASP A 89 -0.11 -22.00 -22.76
CA ASP A 89 -1.08 -22.44 -21.75
C ASP A 89 -0.83 -21.79 -20.37
N ILE A 90 0.40 -21.39 -20.06
CA ILE A 90 0.79 -20.80 -18.75
C ILE A 90 -0.05 -19.57 -18.39
N ASP A 91 -0.28 -18.65 -19.33
CA ASP A 91 -1.07 -17.44 -19.07
C ASP A 91 -2.55 -17.76 -18.80
N GLU A 92 -3.12 -18.74 -19.52
CA GLU A 92 -4.51 -19.17 -19.30
C GLU A 92 -4.69 -19.86 -17.96
N LEU A 93 -3.75 -20.72 -17.58
CA LEU A 93 -3.73 -21.39 -16.27
C LEU A 93 -3.57 -20.39 -15.12
N MET A 94 -2.68 -19.40 -15.27
CA MET A 94 -2.51 -18.33 -14.28
C MET A 94 -3.83 -17.55 -14.09
N LYS A 95 -4.52 -17.22 -15.18
CA LYS A 95 -5.84 -16.54 -15.13
C LYS A 95 -6.88 -17.39 -14.42
N GLY A 96 -6.86 -18.71 -14.63
CA GLY A 96 -7.73 -19.66 -13.92
C GLY A 96 -7.53 -19.59 -12.41
N GLU A 97 -6.29 -19.75 -11.94
CA GLU A 97 -5.93 -19.71 -10.52
C GLU A 97 -6.28 -18.35 -9.88
N LEU A 98 -5.99 -17.23 -10.56
CA LEU A 98 -6.37 -15.90 -10.08
C LEU A 98 -7.88 -15.69 -10.03
N SER A 99 -8.64 -16.32 -10.95
CA SER A 99 -10.10 -16.27 -10.94
C SER A 99 -10.69 -17.01 -9.73
N GLU A 100 -10.06 -18.09 -9.27
CA GLU A 100 -10.49 -18.80 -8.05
C GLU A 100 -10.30 -17.92 -6.82
N VAL A 101 -9.12 -17.30 -6.67
CA VAL A 101 -8.83 -16.36 -5.57
C VAL A 101 -9.80 -15.17 -5.60
N TYR A 102 -10.09 -14.64 -6.79
CA TYR A 102 -11.07 -13.56 -6.96
C TYR A 102 -12.47 -13.99 -6.52
N SER A 103 -12.91 -15.19 -6.93
CA SER A 103 -14.22 -15.73 -6.56
C SER A 103 -14.35 -15.89 -5.05
N GLU A 104 -13.29 -16.38 -4.38
CA GLU A 104 -13.24 -16.51 -2.92
C GLU A 104 -13.34 -15.14 -2.23
N ALA A 105 -12.53 -14.17 -2.66
CA ALA A 105 -12.55 -12.81 -2.12
C ALA A 105 -13.91 -12.14 -2.29
N TYR A 106 -14.49 -12.22 -3.50
CA TYR A 106 -15.72 -11.53 -3.84
C TYR A 106 -16.95 -12.19 -3.25
N SER A 107 -17.06 -13.51 -3.34
CA SER A 107 -18.29 -14.23 -2.96
C SER A 107 -18.38 -14.49 -1.47
N LEU A 108 -17.25 -14.70 -0.80
CA LEU A 108 -17.23 -15.17 0.59
C LEU A 108 -16.84 -14.07 1.57
N LEU A 109 -16.00 -13.10 1.16
CA LEU A 109 -15.38 -12.17 2.10
C LEU A 109 -15.82 -10.72 1.94
N ILE A 110 -16.27 -10.27 0.77
CA ILE A 110 -16.52 -8.83 0.53
C ILE A 110 -17.53 -8.21 1.51
N GLY A 111 -18.58 -8.96 1.88
CA GLY A 111 -19.62 -8.48 2.78
C GLY A 111 -19.13 -8.29 4.20
N ASP A 112 -18.39 -9.27 4.72
CA ASP A 112 -17.83 -9.22 6.07
C ASP A 112 -16.64 -8.26 6.14
N PHE A 113 -15.78 -8.25 5.12
CA PHE A 113 -14.70 -7.28 4.95
C PHE A 113 -15.22 -5.85 4.98
N SER A 114 -16.24 -5.54 4.17
CA SER A 114 -16.81 -4.17 4.10
C SER A 114 -17.39 -3.69 5.42
N LYS A 115 -17.91 -4.61 6.25
CA LYS A 115 -18.42 -4.29 7.59
C LYS A 115 -17.28 -4.03 8.57
N GLU A 116 -16.29 -4.93 8.57
CA GLU A 116 -15.13 -4.84 9.45
C GLU A 116 -14.29 -3.59 9.12
N GLU A 117 -14.03 -3.32 7.84
CA GLU A 117 -13.36 -2.11 7.36
C GLU A 117 -14.08 -0.85 7.86
N ARG A 118 -15.41 -0.77 7.66
CA ARG A 118 -16.20 0.38 8.12
C ARG A 118 -16.11 0.56 9.62
N GLN A 119 -16.17 -0.52 10.39
CA GLN A 119 -16.06 -0.48 11.84
C GLN A 119 -14.67 0.03 12.26
N ILE A 120 -13.60 -0.55 11.72
CA ILE A 120 -12.22 -0.12 12.00
C ILE A 120 -12.03 1.35 11.64
N VAL A 121 -12.47 1.79 10.46
CA VAL A 121 -12.37 3.18 10.03
C VAL A 121 -13.16 4.11 10.95
N ALA A 122 -14.38 3.74 11.34
CA ALA A 122 -15.19 4.52 12.27
C ALA A 122 -14.53 4.66 13.64
N ASP A 123 -14.01 3.56 14.20
CA ASP A 123 -13.33 3.53 15.49
C ASP A 123 -12.05 4.38 15.46
N ARG A 124 -11.28 4.31 14.38
CA ARG A 124 -10.08 5.13 14.19
C ARG A 124 -10.43 6.61 14.05
N LYS A 125 -11.47 6.96 13.29
CA LYS A 125 -11.96 8.34 13.20
C LYS A 125 -12.41 8.86 14.57
N LYS A 126 -13.13 8.06 15.35
CA LYS A 126 -13.55 8.43 16.71
C LYS A 126 -12.32 8.67 17.61
N ALA A 127 -11.32 7.80 17.54
CA ALA A 127 -10.08 7.96 18.30
C ALA A 127 -9.31 9.24 17.90
N MET A 128 -9.23 9.56 16.60
CA MET A 128 -8.60 10.79 16.12
C MET A 128 -9.34 12.05 16.61
N LEU A 129 -10.68 12.05 16.55
CA LEU A 129 -11.48 13.17 17.06
C LEU A 129 -11.31 13.35 18.57
N LYS A 130 -11.25 12.25 19.33
CA LYS A 130 -10.97 12.28 20.76
C LYS A 130 -9.58 12.86 21.05
N ALA A 131 -8.55 12.43 20.32
CA ALA A 131 -7.20 12.97 20.49
C ALA A 131 -7.14 14.47 20.17
N LYS A 132 -7.83 14.92 19.12
CA LYS A 132 -7.95 16.35 18.78
C LYS A 132 -8.63 17.13 19.91
N HIS A 133 -9.72 16.61 20.45
CA HIS A 133 -10.42 17.21 21.58
C HIS A 133 -9.54 17.33 22.81
N ASP A 134 -8.86 16.25 23.20
CA ASP A 134 -8.00 16.22 24.38
C ASP A 134 -6.82 17.20 24.23
N TYR A 135 -6.27 17.34 23.02
CA TYR A 135 -5.29 18.37 22.70
C TYR A 135 -5.85 19.78 22.90
N LEU A 136 -7.00 20.12 22.30
CA LEU A 136 -7.59 21.45 22.43
C LEU A 136 -7.95 21.79 23.88
N LYS A 137 -8.41 20.79 24.64
CA LYS A 137 -8.68 20.93 26.07
C LYS A 137 -7.41 21.22 26.87
N ALA A 138 -6.30 20.54 26.57
CA ALA A 138 -5.00 20.82 27.18
C ALA A 138 -4.51 22.23 26.85
N VAL A 139 -4.62 22.65 25.58
CA VAL A 139 -4.29 24.01 25.14
C VAL A 139 -5.08 25.05 25.91
N ARG A 140 -6.40 24.84 26.08
CA ARG A 140 -7.25 25.72 26.87
C ARG A 140 -6.79 25.81 28.32
N SER A 141 -6.56 24.67 28.97
CA SER A 141 -6.16 24.63 30.39
C SER A 141 -4.85 25.41 30.62
N ILE A 142 -3.86 25.21 29.76
CA ILE A 142 -2.58 25.93 29.85
C ILE A 142 -2.76 27.41 29.47
N GLY A 143 -3.59 27.70 28.46
CA GLY A 143 -3.91 29.05 28.02
C GLY A 143 -4.56 29.89 29.11
N GLU A 144 -5.49 29.32 29.88
CA GLU A 144 -6.14 29.98 31.02
C GLU A 144 -5.11 30.43 32.08
N GLU A 145 -4.10 29.60 32.38
CA GLU A 145 -3.01 29.96 33.29
C GLU A 145 -2.17 31.12 32.73
N VAL A 146 -1.78 31.04 31.45
CA VAL A 146 -0.97 32.07 30.78
C VAL A 146 -1.70 33.41 30.70
N ILE A 147 -2.98 33.39 30.28
CA ILE A 147 -3.82 34.58 30.17
C ILE A 147 -4.00 35.24 31.54
N SER A 148 -4.24 34.44 32.59
CA SER A 148 -4.38 34.94 33.96
C SER A 148 -3.14 35.68 34.44
N VAL A 149 -1.95 35.09 34.26
CA VAL A 149 -0.67 35.73 34.62
C VAL A 149 -0.44 37.00 33.81
N GLN A 150 -0.70 36.97 32.50
CA GLN A 150 -0.48 38.13 31.64
C GLN A 150 -1.49 39.26 31.91
N ASN A 151 -2.71 38.95 32.33
CA ASN A 151 -3.70 39.94 32.76
C ASN A 151 -3.28 40.71 34.03
N ASN A 152 -2.49 40.10 34.92
CA ASN A 152 -1.92 40.83 36.06
C ASN A 152 -1.02 41.99 35.60
N ARG A 153 -0.36 41.87 34.45
CA ARG A 153 0.42 42.98 33.86
C ARG A 153 -0.48 44.14 33.42
N VAL A 154 -1.64 43.84 32.86
CA VAL A 154 -2.65 44.86 32.52
C VAL A 154 -3.12 45.55 33.79
N TRP A 155 -3.47 44.78 34.83
CA TRP A 155 -3.89 45.30 36.12
C TRP A 155 -2.83 46.20 36.78
N MET A 156 -1.55 45.77 36.81
CA MET A 156 -0.45 46.60 37.31
C MET A 156 -0.35 47.93 36.54
N SER A 157 -0.52 47.90 35.22
CA SER A 157 -0.48 49.13 34.42
C SER A 157 -1.69 50.04 34.65
N VAL A 158 -2.85 49.48 35.04
CA VAL A 158 -4.00 50.27 35.49
C VAL A 158 -3.67 50.96 36.82
N LEU A 159 -3.11 50.23 37.79
CA LEU A 159 -2.70 50.80 39.07
C LEU A 159 -1.68 51.93 38.92
N GLU A 160 -0.70 51.81 38.01
CA GLU A 160 0.27 52.87 37.73
C GLU A 160 -0.39 54.17 37.24
N VAL A 161 -1.50 54.06 36.49
CA VAL A 161 -2.28 55.23 36.05
C VAL A 161 -3.06 55.82 37.23
N GLU A 162 -3.72 54.97 38.03
CA GLU A 162 -4.48 55.40 39.21
C GLU A 162 -3.60 56.11 40.25
N LEU A 163 -2.35 55.66 40.41
CA LEU A 163 -1.34 56.27 41.28
C LEU A 163 -0.67 57.53 40.67
N GLY A 164 -1.02 57.91 39.43
CA GLY A 164 -0.46 59.07 38.75
C GLY A 164 0.97 58.89 38.24
N LEU A 165 1.51 57.66 38.25
CA LEU A 165 2.84 57.33 37.70
C LEU A 165 2.84 57.34 36.16
N LYS A 166 1.67 57.12 35.56
CA LYS A 166 1.44 57.19 34.10
C LYS A 166 0.19 58.00 33.79
N SER A 167 0.20 58.66 32.64
CA SER A 167 -0.97 59.40 32.13
C SER A 167 -2.03 58.50 31.47
N TYR A 168 -1.65 57.30 31.00
CA TYR A 168 -2.56 56.37 30.33
C TYR A 168 -2.04 54.91 30.37
N ASN A 169 -2.94 53.93 30.26
CA ASN A 169 -2.60 52.50 30.18
C ASN A 169 -2.42 52.07 28.72
N TYR A 170 -1.17 51.82 28.31
CA TYR A 170 -0.83 51.32 26.97
C TYR A 170 -0.68 49.80 26.91
N THR A 171 -0.83 49.09 28.04
CA THR A 171 -0.71 47.63 28.11
C THR A 171 -2.00 47.00 27.63
N SER A 172 -1.91 46.16 26.59
CA SER A 172 -3.05 45.42 26.06
C SER A 172 -3.07 43.98 26.55
N ALA A 173 -4.27 43.40 26.60
CA ALA A 173 -4.45 41.98 26.86
C ALA A 173 -3.80 41.14 25.75
N VAL A 174 -3.51 39.89 26.10
CA VAL A 174 -2.93 38.88 25.21
C VAL A 174 -3.82 38.71 23.99
N LYS A 175 -3.21 38.69 22.80
CA LYS A 175 -3.88 38.37 21.55
C LYS A 175 -3.57 36.91 21.20
N PRO A 176 -4.53 35.98 21.39
CA PRO A 176 -4.38 34.56 21.05
C PRO A 176 -3.79 34.33 19.65
N GLU A 177 -4.18 35.17 18.69
CA GLU A 177 -3.82 35.06 17.28
C GLU A 177 -2.32 35.28 17.03
N GLN A 178 -1.61 35.91 17.98
CA GLN A 178 -0.18 36.15 17.90
C GLN A 178 0.66 35.02 18.55
N PHE A 179 0.02 34.05 19.21
CA PHE A 179 0.72 32.96 19.89
C PHE A 179 1.38 32.04 18.87
N LEU A 180 0.60 31.49 17.92
CA LEU A 180 1.10 30.58 16.89
C LEU A 180 2.02 31.27 15.87
N SER A 181 1.74 32.53 15.52
CA SER A 181 2.56 33.28 14.54
C SER A 181 4.01 33.44 14.99
N ASN A 182 4.27 33.32 16.30
CA ASN A 182 5.58 33.55 16.90
C ASN A 182 6.33 32.25 17.24
N SER A 183 5.71 31.07 17.09
CA SER A 183 6.28 29.82 17.61
C SER A 183 5.92 28.55 16.84
N TYR A 184 5.11 28.63 15.78
CA TYR A 184 4.68 27.46 15.03
C TYR A 184 5.49 27.27 13.76
N ASP A 185 6.34 26.25 13.74
CA ASP A 185 6.97 25.73 12.53
C ASP A 185 6.12 24.55 12.05
N SER A 186 5.51 24.69 10.88
CA SER A 186 4.46 23.80 10.39
C SER A 186 4.95 22.35 10.22
N THR A 187 4.25 21.38 10.82
CA THR A 187 4.31 19.99 10.37
C THR A 187 2.91 19.38 10.24
N VAL A 188 2.70 18.67 9.14
CA VAL A 188 1.40 18.24 8.61
C VAL A 188 0.94 16.92 9.22
N GLY A 189 -0.34 16.86 9.62
CA GLY A 189 -1.07 15.66 10.01
C GLY A 189 -2.35 16.02 10.80
N ALA A 190 -3.50 15.44 10.43
CA ALA A 190 -4.83 15.70 11.02
C ALA A 190 -5.00 17.14 11.53
N GLU A 191 -4.92 18.10 10.60
CA GLU A 191 -4.61 19.49 10.91
C GLU A 191 -5.64 20.12 11.87
N ILE A 192 -5.12 20.68 12.96
CA ILE A 192 -5.85 21.63 13.80
C ILE A 192 -5.68 22.97 13.13
N SER A 193 -6.80 23.58 12.71
CA SER A 193 -6.73 24.92 12.13
C SER A 193 -6.27 25.94 13.16
N VAL A 194 -5.63 27.01 12.68
CA VAL A 194 -5.23 28.15 13.50
C VAL A 194 -6.42 28.70 14.29
N ASP A 195 -7.62 28.68 13.69
CA ASP A 195 -8.86 29.13 14.33
C ASP A 195 -9.31 28.20 15.46
N GLU A 196 -9.23 26.88 15.27
CA GLU A 196 -9.54 25.91 16.33
C GLU A 196 -8.58 26.03 17.51
N PHE A 197 -7.27 26.20 17.23
CA PHE A 197 -6.28 26.41 18.26
C PHE A 197 -6.50 27.73 19.01
N ASN A 198 -6.61 28.85 18.29
CA ASN A 198 -6.80 30.17 18.89
C ASN A 198 -8.12 30.24 19.65
N GLY A 199 -9.18 29.63 19.12
CA GLY A 199 -10.46 29.47 19.79
C GLY A 199 -10.33 28.71 21.11
N ALA A 200 -9.60 27.59 21.13
CA ALA A 200 -9.36 26.83 22.36
C ALA A 200 -8.50 27.60 23.37
N TYR A 201 -7.39 28.21 22.92
CA TYR A 201 -6.51 29.03 23.76
C TYR A 201 -7.24 30.22 24.38
N ALA A 202 -8.11 30.89 23.62
CA ALA A 202 -8.92 32.02 24.07
C ALA A 202 -10.14 31.63 24.93
N GLY A 203 -10.41 30.32 25.11
CA GLY A 203 -11.60 29.82 25.80
C GLY A 203 -12.92 30.04 25.04
N LYS A 204 -12.87 30.29 23.72
CA LYS A 204 -14.03 30.58 22.86
C LYS A 204 -14.55 29.37 22.08
N PHE A 205 -13.89 28.22 22.18
CA PHE A 205 -14.28 27.01 21.45
C PHE A 205 -15.47 26.29 22.12
N ASP A 206 -16.53 26.01 21.36
CA ASP A 206 -17.69 25.25 21.83
C ASP A 206 -17.45 23.74 21.63
N TYR A 207 -17.28 23.02 22.73
CA TYR A 207 -17.00 21.58 22.74
C TYR A 207 -18.24 20.71 22.47
N LYS A 208 -19.42 21.31 22.26
CA LYS A 208 -20.70 20.58 22.09
C LYS A 208 -20.74 19.58 20.94
N LEU A 209 -19.98 19.78 19.87
CA LEU A 209 -19.98 18.92 18.68
C LEU A 209 -19.56 17.46 18.94
N LEU A 210 -18.98 17.14 20.11
CA LEU A 210 -18.54 15.78 20.47
C LEU A 210 -19.37 15.08 21.54
N ASN A 211 -20.20 15.82 22.30
CA ASN A 211 -21.18 15.20 23.20
C ASN A 211 -22.31 14.48 22.44
N GLU A 212 -22.35 14.62 21.11
CA GLU A 212 -23.27 13.92 20.21
C GLU A 212 -22.63 12.68 19.55
N ILE A 213 -21.36 12.37 19.84
CA ILE A 213 -20.59 11.24 19.26
C ILE A 213 -20.40 10.07 20.26
N GLU A 214 -20.90 10.21 21.49
CA GLU A 214 -21.03 9.13 22.49
C GLU A 214 -22.33 8.33 22.29
#